data_AF-A0AAW9THJ8-F1
#
_entry.id   AF-A0AAW9THJ8-F1
#
_cell.length_a   1.000
_cell.length_b   1.000
_cell.length_c   1.000
_cell.angle_alpha   90.00
_cell.angle_beta   90.00
_cell.angle_gamma   90.00
#
_symmetry.space_group_name_H-M   'P 1'
#
loop_
_entity.id
_entity.type
_entity.pdbx_description
1 polymer ?
#
loop_
_entity_poly.entity_id
_entity_poly.type
_entity_poly.pdbx_seq_one_letter_code
_entity_poly.pdbx_strand_id
1 'polypeptide(L)'
;MGDMIAHIVGLDSRFTVSGHYAHAVLRTLPPIVHITKESEQAALRWAVERMMLELREPQPGGFLVAQHLAHMMLLQSLRLHLADGMGNQVGWFPALADRQICAAITAMHAEPAYRWNLQELAERAAMPRLAFALNSRQPWERRRWTI
;
A
#
# COMPACT_ATOMS: atom_id res chain seq x y z
N MET A 1 39.53 20.32 -4.07
CA MET A 1 38.26 20.42 -3.33
C MET A 1 37.17 20.13 -4.36
N GLY A 2 36.85 18.86 -4.58
CA GLY A 2 36.02 18.44 -5.72
C GLY A 2 34.55 18.49 -5.37
N ASP A 3 33.76 19.20 -6.17
CA ASP A 3 32.30 19.19 -6.10
C ASP A 3 31.80 17.75 -6.28
N MET A 4 31.27 17.18 -5.21
CA MET A 4 30.53 15.93 -5.23
C MET A 4 29.16 16.23 -5.82
N ILE A 5 29.09 16.34 -7.15
CA ILE A 5 27.81 16.41 -7.87
C ILE A 5 27.09 15.10 -7.58
N ALA A 6 26.10 15.15 -6.69
CA ALA A 6 25.16 14.07 -6.54
C ALA A 6 24.41 13.93 -7.87
N HIS A 7 24.80 12.94 -8.67
CA HIS A 7 24.05 12.54 -9.85
C HIS A 7 22.71 11.96 -9.36
N ILE A 8 21.71 12.83 -9.22
CA ILE A 8 20.33 12.40 -8.96
C ILE A 8 19.80 11.83 -10.26
N VAL A 9 19.81 10.50 -10.36
CA VAL A 9 19.13 9.81 -11.44
C VAL A 9 17.74 9.45 -10.96
N GLY A 10 16.74 10.06 -11.58
CA GLY A 10 15.33 9.87 -11.28
C GLY A 10 14.67 8.91 -12.26
N LEU A 11 13.72 8.14 -11.77
CA LEU A 11 12.86 7.28 -12.57
C LEU A 11 11.41 7.62 -12.27
N ASP A 12 10.61 7.88 -13.30
CA ASP A 12 9.16 8.03 -13.19
C ASP A 12 8.47 6.74 -13.64
N SER A 13 7.37 6.39 -12.99
CA SER A 13 6.53 5.27 -13.39
C SER A 13 5.09 5.57 -13.05
N ARG A 14 4.20 5.31 -14.01
CA ARG A 14 2.76 5.53 -13.85
C ARG A 14 2.04 4.21 -13.72
N PHE A 15 1.27 4.08 -12.64
CA PHE A 15 0.38 2.94 -12.42
C PHE A 15 -1.07 3.41 -12.53
N THR A 16 -1.88 2.65 -13.24
CA THR A 16 -3.33 2.87 -13.28
C THR A 16 -3.98 1.89 -12.31
N VAL A 17 -4.77 2.42 -11.37
CA VAL A 17 -5.52 1.61 -10.41
C VAL A 17 -6.99 1.72 -10.77
N SER A 18 -7.62 0.57 -11.03
CA SER A 18 -9.03 0.50 -11.41
C SER A 18 -9.81 -0.36 -10.42
N GLY A 19 -11.10 -0.07 -10.26
CA GLY A 19 -12.01 -0.81 -9.38
C GLY A 19 -12.72 0.08 -8.36
N HIS A 20 -13.77 -0.46 -7.74
CA HIS A 20 -14.68 0.28 -6.86
C HIS A 20 -14.00 0.99 -5.68
N TYR A 21 -12.81 0.54 -5.28
CA TYR A 21 -12.08 1.10 -4.15
C TYR A 21 -10.78 1.79 -4.51
N ALA A 22 -10.44 1.90 -5.81
CA ALA A 22 -9.18 2.48 -6.27
C ALA A 22 -8.94 3.88 -5.68
N HIS A 23 -9.97 4.72 -5.68
CA HIS A 23 -9.88 6.09 -5.16
C HIS A 23 -9.65 6.13 -3.63
N ALA A 24 -10.18 5.15 -2.89
CA ALA A 24 -9.95 5.07 -1.45
C ALA A 24 -8.51 4.65 -1.13
N VAL A 25 -7.97 3.65 -1.85
CA VAL A 25 -6.56 3.23 -1.75
C VAL A 25 -5.61 4.38 -2.04
N LEU A 26 -5.83 5.07 -3.16
CA LEU A 26 -4.94 6.13 -3.63
C LEU A 26 -4.88 7.31 -2.63
N ARG A 27 -5.98 7.61 -1.93
CA ARG A 27 -6.03 8.68 -0.92
C ARG A 27 -5.28 8.38 0.38
N THR A 28 -5.01 7.10 0.64
CA THR A 28 -4.32 6.66 1.84
C THR A 28 -2.83 6.45 1.62
N LEU A 29 -2.36 6.48 0.36
CA LEU A 29 -0.94 6.43 0.05
C LEU A 29 -0.30 7.78 0.38
N PRO A 30 0.86 7.80 1.05
CA PRO A 30 1.59 9.04 1.25
C PRO A 30 2.15 9.52 -0.09
N PRO A 31 2.30 10.84 -0.28
CA PRO A 31 2.93 11.39 -1.47
C PRO A 31 4.41 10.99 -1.58
N ILE A 32 5.04 10.63 -0.45
CA ILE A 32 6.45 10.23 -0.36
C ILE A 32 6.57 9.08 0.64
N VAL A 33 7.24 7.99 0.25
CA VAL A 33 7.60 6.89 1.15
C VAL A 33 9.08 7.01 1.48
N HIS A 34 9.40 7.21 2.76
CA HIS A 34 10.78 7.21 3.23
C HIS A 34 11.22 5.78 3.54
N ILE A 35 12.35 5.36 2.97
CA ILE A 35 12.93 4.03 3.21
C ILE A 35 14.14 4.18 4.12
N THR A 36 14.02 3.72 5.36
CA THR A 36 15.05 3.90 6.41
C THR A 36 16.00 2.72 6.52
N LYS A 37 15.56 1.50 6.17
CA LYS A 37 16.37 0.28 6.26
C LYS A 37 17.35 0.17 5.10
N GLU A 38 18.62 -0.03 5.41
CA GLU A 38 19.70 -0.11 4.41
C GLU A 38 19.50 -1.26 3.41
N SER A 39 19.09 -2.45 3.87
CA SER A 39 18.82 -3.59 2.99
C SER A 39 17.71 -3.31 1.96
N GLU A 40 16.72 -2.51 2.35
CA GLU A 40 15.59 -2.13 1.52
C GLU A 40 15.98 -1.06 0.50
N GLN A 41 16.81 -0.10 0.91
CA GLN A 41 17.40 0.87 0.01
C GLN A 41 18.29 0.18 -1.04
N ALA A 42 19.08 -0.81 -0.64
CA ALA A 42 19.95 -1.57 -1.55
C ALA A 42 19.12 -2.34 -2.58
N ALA A 43 18.06 -3.04 -2.16
CA ALA A 43 17.18 -3.77 -3.06
C ALA A 43 16.47 -2.84 -4.07
N LEU A 44 15.98 -1.69 -3.62
CA LEU A 44 15.32 -0.72 -4.50
C LEU A 44 16.31 -0.07 -5.47
N ARG A 45 17.51 0.27 -5.00
CA ARG A 45 18.59 0.83 -5.83
C ARG A 45 18.96 -0.13 -6.96
N TRP A 46 19.15 -1.40 -6.62
CA TRP A 46 19.42 -2.44 -7.61
C TRP A 46 18.31 -2.53 -8.66
N ALA A 47 17.04 -2.49 -8.24
CA ALA A 47 15.91 -2.52 -9.16
C ALA A 47 15.89 -1.32 -10.11
N VAL A 48 16.16 -0.11 -9.61
CA VAL A 48 16.30 1.12 -10.42
C VAL A 48 17.42 0.98 -11.44
N GLU A 49 18.62 0.58 -10.99
CA GLU A 49 19.79 0.43 -11.84
C GLU A 49 19.54 -0.61 -12.94
N ARG A 50 18.93 -1.75 -12.59
CA ARG A 50 18.58 -2.78 -13.56
C ARG A 50 17.55 -2.27 -14.57
N MET A 51 16.54 -1.54 -14.12
CA MET A 51 15.53 -1.00 -15.01
C MET A 51 16.10 0.05 -15.98
N MET A 52 17.02 0.89 -15.51
CA MET A 52 17.75 1.82 -16.37
C MET A 52 18.60 1.12 -17.42
N LEU A 53 19.20 -0.02 -17.09
CA LEU A 53 19.95 -0.82 -18.05
C LEU A 53 19.03 -1.32 -19.17
N GLU A 54 17.87 -1.88 -18.84
CA GLU A 54 16.88 -2.33 -19.84
C GLU A 54 16.37 -1.20 -20.74
N LEU A 55 16.28 0.03 -20.20
CA LEU A 55 15.86 1.21 -20.95
C LEU A 55 16.96 1.78 -21.86
N ARG A 56 18.23 1.67 -21.44
CA ARG A 56 19.40 2.16 -22.21
C ARG A 56 19.84 1.16 -23.28
N GLU A 57 19.77 -0.13 -22.95
CA GLU A 57 20.21 -1.24 -23.79
C GLU A 57 19.05 -2.21 -24.03
N PRO A 58 18.06 -1.82 -24.85
CA PRO A 58 16.86 -2.61 -25.06
C PRO A 58 17.18 -3.97 -25.69
N GLN A 59 16.92 -5.04 -24.94
CA GLN A 59 17.02 -6.43 -25.39
C GLN A 59 15.61 -7.01 -25.65
N PRO A 60 15.49 -8.09 -26.43
CA PRO A 60 14.24 -8.84 -26.51
C PRO A 60 13.73 -9.21 -25.11
N GLY A 61 12.53 -8.74 -24.75
CA GLY A 61 11.94 -8.94 -23.43
C GLY A 61 12.28 -7.87 -22.38
N GLY A 62 13.20 -6.94 -22.66
CA GLY A 62 13.64 -5.92 -21.70
C GLY A 62 12.52 -4.99 -21.22
N PHE A 63 11.54 -4.68 -22.08
CA PHE A 63 10.34 -3.93 -21.66
C PHE A 63 9.51 -4.68 -20.61
N LEU A 64 9.35 -6.01 -20.75
CA LEU A 64 8.62 -6.82 -19.78
C LEU A 64 9.38 -6.89 -18.45
N VAL A 65 10.71 -7.02 -18.51
CA VAL A 65 11.58 -6.96 -17.33
C VAL A 65 11.42 -5.62 -16.62
N ALA A 66 11.49 -4.51 -17.34
CA ALA A 66 11.30 -3.17 -16.79
C ALA A 66 9.92 -3.00 -16.14
N GLN A 67 8.86 -3.49 -16.77
CA GLN A 67 7.51 -3.46 -16.22
C GLN A 67 7.40 -4.29 -14.92
N HIS A 68 8.02 -5.47 -14.86
CA HIS A 68 8.02 -6.29 -13.64
C HIS A 68 8.85 -5.66 -12.52
N LEU A 69 9.99 -5.03 -12.84
CA LEU A 69 10.77 -4.26 -11.87
C LEU A 69 9.95 -3.11 -11.29
N ALA A 70 9.26 -2.34 -12.14
CA ALA A 70 8.38 -1.26 -11.69
C ALA A 70 7.29 -1.78 -10.72
N HIS A 71 6.63 -2.90 -11.04
CA HIS A 71 5.66 -3.52 -10.14
C HIS A 71 6.28 -3.99 -8.82
N MET A 72 7.45 -4.63 -8.86
CA MET A 72 8.13 -5.07 -7.63
C MET A 72 8.52 -3.89 -6.76
N MET A 73 9.03 -2.80 -7.34
CA MET A 73 9.34 -1.57 -6.61
C MET A 73 8.09 -0.98 -5.93
N LEU A 74 6.97 -0.86 -6.66
CA LEU A 74 5.71 -0.38 -6.11
C LEU A 74 5.24 -1.23 -4.92
N LEU A 75 5.24 -2.56 -5.07
CA LEU A 75 4.83 -3.47 -4.02
C LEU A 75 5.78 -3.40 -2.81
N GLN A 76 7.08 -3.26 -3.04
CA GLN A 76 8.05 -3.12 -1.96
C GLN A 76 7.86 -1.81 -1.20
N SER A 77 7.68 -0.69 -1.90
CA SER A 77 7.37 0.60 -1.29
C SER A 77 6.07 0.54 -0.47
N LEU A 78 5.02 -0.09 -1.00
CA LEU A 78 3.77 -0.27 -0.27
C LEU A 78 3.97 -1.14 0.99
N ARG A 79 4.70 -2.25 0.86
CA ARG A 79 5.00 -3.14 1.98
C ARG A 79 5.78 -2.43 3.08
N LEU A 80 6.77 -1.61 2.71
CA LEU A 80 7.54 -0.81 3.66
C LEU A 80 6.66 0.21 4.37
N HIS A 81 5.81 0.91 3.63
CA HIS A 81 4.85 1.84 4.20
C HIS A 81 3.90 1.16 5.20
N LEU A 82 3.44 -0.06 4.90
CA LEU A 82 2.59 -0.84 5.81
C LEU A 82 3.36 -1.39 7.01
N ALA A 83 4.63 -1.78 6.83
CA ALA A 83 5.45 -2.43 7.85
C ALA A 83 6.04 -1.45 8.88
N ASP A 84 6.27 -0.18 8.53
CA ASP A 84 6.87 0.81 9.44
C ASP A 84 5.92 1.22 10.59
N GLY A 85 4.66 0.76 10.58
CA GLY A 85 3.69 1.04 11.62
C GLY A 85 3.18 2.49 11.54
N MET A 86 1.88 2.71 11.44
CA MET A 86 1.03 2.93 12.63
C MET A 86 1.42 4.14 13.51
N GLY A 87 2.25 5.07 13.02
CA GLY A 87 2.38 6.41 13.57
C GLY A 87 1.19 7.29 13.17
N ASN A 88 0.10 7.21 13.93
CA ASN A 88 -1.00 8.21 13.95
C ASN A 88 -1.83 8.42 12.66
N GLN A 89 -1.64 7.64 11.59
CA GLN A 89 -2.49 7.75 10.39
C GLN A 89 -3.61 6.70 10.39
N VAL A 90 -4.80 7.15 10.83
CA VAL A 90 -6.05 6.42 10.69
C VAL A 90 -6.50 6.49 9.23
N GLY A 91 -6.32 5.40 8.49
CA GLY A 91 -6.72 5.23 7.09
C GLY A 91 -7.32 3.84 6.83
N TRP A 92 -7.76 3.55 5.60
CA TRP A 92 -8.34 2.26 5.22
C TRP A 92 -7.34 1.09 5.27
N PHE A 93 -6.05 1.36 5.05
CA PHE A 93 -4.98 0.36 5.12
C PHE A 93 -4.77 -0.26 6.51
N PRO A 94 -4.78 0.50 7.63
CA PRO A 94 -4.79 -0.07 8.97
C PRO A 94 -5.90 -1.11 9.22
N ALA A 95 -7.11 -0.89 8.68
CA ALA A 95 -8.21 -1.85 8.78
C ALA A 95 -8.00 -3.10 7.92
N LEU A 96 -7.25 -3.00 6.80
CA LEU A 96 -6.83 -4.15 6.00
C LEU A 96 -5.61 -4.88 6.58
N ALA A 97 -4.79 -4.18 7.38
CA ALA A 97 -3.65 -4.76 8.10
C ALA A 97 -4.09 -5.49 9.38
N ASP A 98 -5.22 -5.10 9.98
CA ASP A 98 -5.88 -5.86 11.04
C ASP A 98 -6.43 -7.17 10.47
N ARG A 99 -5.78 -8.29 10.82
CA ARG A 99 -6.14 -9.64 10.36
C ARG A 99 -7.62 -9.97 10.59
N GLN A 100 -8.21 -9.48 11.67
CA GLN A 100 -9.60 -9.75 12.04
C GLN A 100 -10.55 -8.97 11.12
N ILE A 101 -10.30 -7.68 10.91
CA ILE A 101 -11.12 -6.85 10.02
C ILE A 101 -10.95 -7.25 8.55
N CYS A 102 -9.73 -7.62 8.15
CA CYS A 102 -9.44 -8.09 6.80
C CYS A 102 -10.21 -9.39 6.48
N ALA A 103 -10.42 -10.29 7.45
CA ALA A 103 -11.23 -11.49 7.27
C ALA A 103 -12.71 -11.17 6.98
N ALA A 104 -13.29 -10.21 7.70
CA ALA A 104 -14.65 -9.73 7.43
C ALA A 104 -14.77 -9.06 6.06
N ILE A 105 -13.84 -8.18 5.71
CA ILE A 105 -13.80 -7.50 4.40
C ILE A 105 -13.65 -8.53 3.25
N THR A 106 -12.77 -9.52 3.42
CA THR A 106 -12.59 -10.60 2.45
C THR A 106 -13.88 -11.40 2.23
N ALA A 107 -14.61 -11.70 3.31
CA ALA A 107 -15.90 -12.39 3.22
C ALA A 107 -16.94 -11.55 2.43
N MET A 108 -17.01 -10.24 2.68
CA MET A 108 -17.89 -9.34 1.93
C MET A 108 -17.55 -9.28 0.44
N HIS A 109 -16.25 -9.30 0.09
CA HIS A 109 -15.81 -9.30 -1.29
C HIS A 109 -16.03 -10.63 -2.02
N ALA A 110 -16.01 -11.76 -1.30
CA ALA A 110 -16.30 -13.06 -1.87
C ALA A 110 -17.77 -13.17 -2.32
N GLU A 111 -18.70 -12.55 -1.57
CA GLU A 111 -20.14 -12.62 -1.83
C GLU A 111 -20.80 -11.22 -1.72
N PRO A 112 -20.60 -10.33 -2.70
CA PRO A 112 -21.06 -8.94 -2.63
C PRO A 112 -22.60 -8.80 -2.73
N ALA A 113 -23.29 -9.79 -3.31
CA ALA A 113 -24.75 -9.82 -3.38
C ALA A 113 -25.40 -10.31 -2.06
N TYR A 114 -24.62 -10.86 -1.13
CA TYR A 114 -25.12 -11.36 0.14
C TYR A 114 -25.37 -10.20 1.12
N ARG A 115 -26.50 -10.23 1.82
CA ARG A 115 -26.87 -9.21 2.81
C ARG A 115 -26.22 -9.50 4.16
N TRP A 116 -24.92 -9.25 4.23
CA TRP A 116 -24.14 -9.39 5.45
C TRP A 116 -24.72 -8.59 6.62
N ASN A 117 -24.89 -9.23 7.76
CA ASN A 117 -25.23 -8.56 9.01
C ASN A 117 -24.00 -8.45 9.93
N LEU A 118 -24.12 -7.57 10.93
CA LEU A 118 -23.02 -7.24 11.84
C LEU A 118 -22.52 -8.45 12.66
N GLN A 119 -23.40 -9.41 12.97
CA GLN A 119 -23.06 -10.62 13.72
C GLN A 119 -22.21 -11.55 12.85
N GLU A 120 -22.63 -11.80 11.62
CA GLU A 120 -21.90 -12.67 10.68
C GLU A 120 -20.50 -12.15 10.38
N LEU A 121 -20.36 -10.83 10.20
CA LEU A 121 -19.05 -10.22 9.96
C LEU A 121 -18.15 -10.28 11.20
N ALA A 122 -18.73 -10.11 12.40
CA ALA A 122 -17.99 -10.28 13.65
C ALA A 122 -17.50 -11.73 13.84
N GLU A 123 -18.33 -12.72 13.47
CA GLU A 123 -17.97 -14.13 13.48
C GLU A 123 -16.83 -14.43 12.49
N ARG A 124 -16.89 -13.89 11.26
CA ARG A 124 -15.79 -14.01 10.29
C ARG A 124 -14.51 -13.33 10.76
N ALA A 125 -14.63 -12.24 11.53
CA ALA A 125 -13.51 -11.55 12.16
C ALA A 125 -12.98 -12.23 13.44
N ALA A 126 -13.62 -13.29 13.94
CA ALA A 126 -13.36 -13.88 15.25
C ALA A 126 -13.42 -12.87 16.41
N MET A 127 -14.36 -11.91 16.32
CA MET A 127 -14.56 -10.86 17.32
C MET A 127 -15.96 -10.95 17.94
N PRO A 128 -16.13 -10.60 19.24
CA PRO A 128 -17.44 -10.32 19.80
C PRO A 128 -18.13 -9.17 19.05
N ARG A 129 -19.44 -9.28 18.81
CA ARG A 129 -20.24 -8.29 18.05
C ARG A 129 -20.00 -6.85 18.46
N LEU A 130 -19.93 -6.57 19.77
CA LEU A 130 -19.72 -5.22 20.28
C LEU A 130 -18.31 -4.68 19.96
N ALA A 131 -17.29 -5.53 20.08
CA ALA A 131 -15.90 -5.18 19.75
C ALA A 131 -15.73 -4.92 18.26
N PHE A 132 -16.36 -5.75 17.41
CA PHE A 132 -16.38 -5.54 15.96
C PHE A 132 -17.11 -4.24 15.57
N ALA A 133 -18.26 -3.95 16.20
CA ALA A 133 -19.01 -2.72 15.96
C ALA A 133 -18.22 -1.46 16.31
N LEU A 134 -17.42 -1.51 17.38
CA LEU A 134 -16.55 -0.41 17.78
C LEU A 134 -15.35 -0.29 16.83
N ASN A 135 -14.67 -1.39 16.52
CA ASN A 135 -13.49 -1.39 15.64
C ASN A 135 -13.83 -0.89 14.22
N SER A 136 -14.96 -1.34 13.65
CA SER A 136 -15.43 -0.91 12.32
C SER A 136 -15.86 0.56 12.23
N ARG A 137 -16.21 1.22 13.34
CA ARG A 137 -16.64 2.63 13.39
C ARG A 137 -15.52 3.64 13.61
N GLN A 138 -14.39 3.22 14.18
CA GLN A 138 -13.34 4.12 14.65
C GLN A 138 -12.65 5.04 13.60
N PRO A 139 -12.75 4.85 12.27
CA PRO A 139 -11.99 5.74 11.36
C PRO A 139 -12.57 7.14 11.11
N TRP A 140 -13.88 7.38 11.24
CA TRP A 140 -14.50 8.53 10.56
C TRP A 140 -15.04 9.65 11.48
N GLU A 141 -15.10 9.45 12.80
CA GLU A 141 -15.89 10.34 13.67
C GLU A 141 -15.06 11.33 14.51
N ARG A 142 -13.71 11.29 14.45
CA ARG A 142 -12.83 12.09 15.33
C ARG A 142 -12.32 13.44 14.79
N ARG A 143 -12.99 14.04 13.80
CA ARG A 143 -12.69 15.44 13.34
C ARG A 143 -13.95 16.29 13.13
N ARG A 144 -14.87 16.29 14.10
CA ARG A 144 -15.72 17.46 14.35
C ARG A 144 -15.23 18.11 15.64
N TRP A 145 -14.90 19.40 15.54
CA TRP A 145 -14.53 20.32 16.63
C TRP A 145 -13.07 20.27 17.10
N THR A 146 -12.24 21.11 16.50
CA THR A 146 -11.53 22.18 17.23
C THR A 146 -11.26 23.30 16.23
N ILE A 147 -11.81 24.47 16.57
CA ILE A 147 -11.65 25.77 15.93
C ILE A 147 -10.23 26.26 16.19
#